data_AF-A0A3D4UN21-F1
#
_entry.id   AF-A0A3D4UN21-F1
#
_cell.length_a   1.000
_cell.length_b   1.000
_cell.length_c   1.000
_cell.angle_alpha   90.00
_cell.angle_beta   90.00
_cell.angle_gamma   90.00
#
_symmetry.space_group_name_H-M   'P 1'
#
loop_
_entity.id
_entity.type
_entity.pdbx_description
1 polymer ?
#
loop_
_entity_poly.entity_id
_entity_poly.type
_entity_poly.pdbx_seq_one_letter_code
_entity_poly.pdbx_strand_id
1 'polypeptide(L)'
;IDEIAGNAVVSVFIPTSPTPFTGFTINLPKSKVFELSMTIEEALRFVITAGVLAPGDMPQDKSDPALEALARQAEQRNPNDRDEI
;
A
#
# COMPACT_ATOMS: atom_id res chain seq x y z
N ILE A 1 9.59 23.89 6.78
CA ILE A 1 8.26 23.61 6.16
C ILE A 1 7.17 23.90 7.18
N ASP A 2 7.28 23.36 8.41
CA ASP A 2 6.39 23.68 9.53
C ASP A 2 6.20 25.18 9.78
N GLU A 3 7.31 25.94 9.78
CA GLU A 3 7.29 27.40 10.00
C GLU A 3 6.55 28.17 8.89
N ILE A 4 6.60 27.66 7.65
CA ILE A 4 5.88 28.23 6.50
C ILE A 4 4.40 27.80 6.51
N ALA A 5 4.12 26.56 6.93
CA ALA A 5 2.78 26.00 7.01
C ALA A 5 1.98 26.47 8.24
N GLY A 6 2.66 27.06 9.24
CA GLY A 6 2.06 27.50 10.50
C GLY A 6 1.58 26.35 11.40
N ASN A 7 1.94 25.11 11.07
CA ASN A 7 1.57 23.90 11.82
C ASN A 7 2.59 22.78 11.58
N ALA A 8 2.59 21.78 12.47
CA ALA A 8 3.44 20.59 12.31
C ALA A 8 2.98 19.80 11.07
N VAL A 9 3.90 19.58 10.12
CA VAL A 9 3.63 18.76 8.94
C VAL A 9 4.28 17.39 9.05
N VAL A 10 3.70 16.43 8.33
CA VAL A 10 4.25 15.09 8.15
C VAL A 10 4.44 14.81 6.67
N SER A 11 5.53 14.14 6.32
CA SER A 11 5.77 13.67 4.95
C SER A 11 5.12 12.31 4.77
N VAL A 12 4.22 12.20 3.81
CA VAL A 12 3.49 10.99 3.46
C VAL A 12 3.96 10.52 2.09
N PHE A 13 4.50 9.30 2.03
CA PHE A 13 4.82 8.64 0.77
C PHE A 13 3.58 7.93 0.25
N ILE A 14 3.19 8.23 -0.99
CA ILE A 14 2.08 7.58 -1.68
C ILE A 14 2.67 6.62 -2.72
N PRO A 15 2.70 5.31 -2.42
CA PRO A 15 3.22 4.32 -3.35
C PRO A 15 2.25 4.08 -4.52
N THR A 16 2.80 3.68 -5.65
CA THR A 16 2.04 3.17 -6.79
C THR A 16 2.08 1.64 -6.81
N SER A 17 0.93 1.01 -7.02
CA SER A 17 0.87 -0.44 -7.24
C SER A 17 1.29 -0.80 -8.68
N PRO A 18 1.87 -1.99 -8.91
CA PRO A 18 2.23 -3.04 -7.93
C PRO A 18 3.61 -2.84 -7.27
N THR A 19 4.41 -1.87 -7.71
CA THR A 19 5.81 -1.67 -7.25
C THR A 19 5.87 -0.68 -6.07
N PRO A 20 5.91 -1.15 -4.82
CA PRO A 20 5.58 -0.36 -3.63
C PRO A 20 6.64 0.69 -3.24
N PHE A 21 7.75 0.75 -3.97
CA PHE A 21 8.84 1.71 -3.75
C PHE A 21 8.80 2.89 -4.74
N THR A 22 7.92 2.82 -5.73
CA THR A 22 7.68 3.93 -6.68
C THR A 22 6.46 4.73 -6.22
N GLY A 23 6.46 6.04 -6.46
CA GLY A 23 5.41 6.91 -5.97
C GLY A 23 5.85 8.36 -5.84
N PHE A 24 5.10 9.13 -5.07
CA PHE A 24 5.39 10.53 -4.77
C PHE A 24 5.20 10.83 -3.29
N THR A 25 5.90 11.85 -2.79
CA THR A 25 5.81 12.27 -1.40
C THR A 25 5.10 13.62 -1.33
N ILE A 26 4.13 13.73 -0.41
CA ILE A 26 3.43 14.98 -0.11
C ILE A 26 3.67 15.37 1.34
N ASN A 27 3.61 16.67 1.64
CA ASN A 27 3.62 17.17 3.02
C ASN A 27 2.20 17.57 3.40
N LEU A 28 1.72 17.06 4.52
CA LEU A 28 0.37 17.33 5.02
C LEU A 28 0.42 17.80 6.47
N PRO A 29 -0.49 18.69 6.91
CA PRO A 29 -0.64 19.01 8.33
C PRO A 29 -0.94 17.76 9.15
N LYS A 30 -0.23 17.56 10.26
CA LYS A 30 -0.41 16.39 11.14
C LYS A 30 -1.86 16.22 11.61
N SER A 31 -2.59 17.32 11.79
CA SER A 31 -4.01 17.33 12.17
C SER A 31 -4.97 16.72 11.13
N LYS A 32 -4.50 16.44 9.91
CA LYS A 32 -5.29 15.85 8.81
C LYS A 32 -4.92 14.40 8.54
N VAL A 33 -4.03 13.81 9.34
CA VAL A 33 -3.54 12.44 9.18
C VAL A 33 -4.08 11.59 10.33
N PHE A 34 -4.54 10.39 9.98
CA PHE A 34 -4.97 9.38 10.94
C PHE A 34 -3.99 8.21 10.89
N GLU A 35 -3.39 7.87 12.04
CA GLU A 35 -2.47 6.74 12.15
C GLU A 35 -3.25 5.42 12.13
N LEU A 36 -2.81 4.48 11.29
CA LEU A 36 -3.39 3.14 11.21
C LEU A 36 -2.59 2.18 12.07
N SER A 37 -3.28 1.31 12.80
CA SER A 37 -2.67 0.25 13.62
C SER A 37 -2.28 -0.95 12.74
N MET A 38 -1.22 -0.79 11.96
CA MET A 38 -0.68 -1.83 11.09
C MET A 38 0.85 -1.75 11.02
N THR A 39 1.47 -2.90 10.79
CA THR A 39 2.90 -2.98 10.51
C THR A 39 3.22 -2.49 9.11
N ILE A 40 4.48 -2.10 8.88
CA ILE A 40 4.96 -1.69 7.54
C ILE A 40 4.82 -2.85 6.55
N GLU A 41 5.08 -4.10 6.98
CA GLU A 41 4.95 -5.30 6.15
C GLU A 41 3.49 -5.49 5.67
N GLU A 42 2.52 -5.31 6.56
CA GLU A 42 1.09 -5.34 6.25
C GLU A 42 0.69 -4.25 5.25
N ALA A 43 1.23 -3.03 5.40
CA ALA A 43 0.92 -1.91 4.51
C ALA A 43 1.47 -2.14 3.11
N LEU A 44 2.69 -2.67 3.00
CA LEU A 44 3.31 -3.02 1.73
C LEU A 44 2.51 -4.11 1.01
N ARG A 45 2.06 -5.16 1.72
CA ARG A 45 1.24 -6.24 1.14
C ARG A 45 -0.11 -5.72 0.65
N PHE A 46 -0.77 -4.85 1.41
CA PHE A 46 -2.01 -4.21 0.99
C PHE A 46 -1.82 -3.42 -0.33
N VAL A 47 -0.73 -2.66 -0.44
CA VAL A 47 -0.41 -1.88 -1.66
C VAL A 47 -0.09 -2.79 -2.86
N ILE A 48 0.75 -3.82 -2.68
CA ILE A 48 1.14 -4.76 -3.75
C ILE A 48 -0.10 -5.51 -4.28
N THR A 49 -1.00 -5.91 -3.38
CA THR A 49 -2.25 -6.59 -3.75
C THR A 49 -3.36 -5.65 -4.21
N ALA A 50 -3.07 -4.36 -4.39
CA ALA A 50 -4.03 -3.33 -4.80
C ALA A 50 -5.30 -3.29 -3.92
N GLY A 51 -5.14 -3.54 -2.63
CA GLY A 51 -6.21 -3.46 -1.64
C GLY A 51 -6.96 -4.78 -1.39
N VAL A 52 -6.57 -5.88 -2.02
CA VAL A 52 -7.23 -7.19 -1.83
C VAL A 52 -6.98 -7.76 -0.42
N LEU A 53 -5.83 -7.46 0.21
CA LEU A 53 -5.49 -7.93 1.56
C LEU A 53 -5.47 -6.80 2.59
N ALA A 54 -6.64 -6.47 3.15
CA ALA A 54 -6.78 -5.39 4.12
C ALA A 54 -6.11 -5.69 5.48
N PRO A 55 -5.56 -4.68 6.17
CA PRO A 55 -5.19 -4.81 7.59
C PRO A 55 -6.37 -5.27 8.43
N GLY A 56 -6.23 -6.43 9.07
CA GLY A 56 -7.29 -7.09 9.85
C GLY A 56 -7.76 -8.42 9.25
N ASP A 57 -7.73 -8.55 7.92
CA ASP A 57 -7.96 -9.82 7.22
C ASP A 57 -6.66 -10.61 7.05
N MET A 58 -5.53 -10.06 7.52
CA MET A 58 -4.23 -10.68 7.39
C MET A 58 -4.04 -11.81 8.42
N PRO A 59 -3.77 -13.04 7.94
CA PRO A 59 -3.35 -14.14 8.78
C PRO A 59 -2.05 -13.72 9.50
N GLN A 60 -2.02 -13.87 10.82
CA GLN A 60 -0.83 -13.58 11.63
C GLN A 60 0.32 -14.57 11.34
N ASP A 61 0.06 -15.59 10.51
CA ASP A 61 0.98 -16.64 10.11
C ASP A 61 1.43 -16.46 8.65
N LYS A 62 2.75 -16.39 8.44
CA LYS A 62 3.37 -16.24 7.11
C LYS A 62 3.26 -17.50 6.23
N SER A 63 2.74 -18.60 6.77
CA SER A 63 2.49 -19.85 6.03
C SER A 63 1.10 -19.92 5.39
N ASP A 64 0.31 -18.83 5.41
CA ASP A 64 -1.05 -18.88 4.90
C ASP A 64 -1.10 -19.12 3.37
N PRO A 65 -1.73 -20.23 2.93
CA PRO A 65 -1.82 -20.61 1.53
C PRO A 65 -2.62 -19.61 0.67
N ALA A 66 -3.46 -18.76 1.27
CA ALA A 66 -4.18 -17.71 0.56
C ALA A 66 -3.24 -16.64 0.00
N LEU A 67 -2.16 -16.30 0.73
CA LEU A 67 -1.16 -15.34 0.26
C LEU A 67 -0.37 -15.89 -0.92
N GLU A 68 -0.04 -17.19 -0.89
CA GLU A 68 0.65 -17.87 -1.98
C GLU A 68 -0.26 -18.01 -3.22
N ALA A 69 -1.55 -18.28 -3.03
CA ALA A 69 -2.53 -18.34 -4.11
C ALA A 69 -2.74 -16.96 -4.78
N LEU A 70 -2.81 -15.88 -4.00
CA LEU A 70 -2.96 -14.52 -4.51
C LEU A 70 -1.70 -14.02 -5.23
N ALA A 71 -0.51 -14.33 -4.72
CA ALA A 71 0.75 -14.03 -5.40
C ALA A 71 0.83 -14.75 -6.76
N ARG A 72 0.45 -16.03 -6.81
CA ARG A 72 0.37 -16.80 -8.06
C ARG A 72 -0.67 -16.22 -9.04
N GLN A 73 -1.79 -15.71 -8.55
CA GLN A 73 -2.81 -15.06 -9.40
C GLN A 73 -2.35 -13.71 -9.94
N ALA A 74 -1.65 -12.91 -9.12
CA ALA A 74 -1.07 -11.64 -9.55
C ALA A 74 0.02 -11.85 -10.62
N GLU A 75 0.83 -12.90 -10.49
CA GLU A 75 1.84 -13.29 -11.49
C GLU A 75 1.23 -13.91 -12.77
N GLN A 76 0.02 -14.49 -12.68
CA GLN A 76 -0.71 -15.05 -13.83
C GLN A 76 -1.53 -14.03 -14.62
N ARG A 77 -1.70 -12.78 -14.13
CA ARG A 77 -2.25 -11.69 -14.95
C ARG A 77 -1.20 -11.24 -15.95
N ASN A 78 -1.23 -11.90 -17.11
CA ASN A 78 -0.43 -11.59 -18.28
C ASN A 78 -0.67 -10.12 -18.71
N PRO A 79 0.37 -9.29 -18.89
CA PRO A 79 0.22 -7.88 -19.27
C PRO A 79 -0.41 -7.64 -20.66
N ASN A 80 -0.80 -8.69 -21.38
CA ASN A 80 -1.37 -8.66 -22.72
C ASN A 80 -2.91 -8.56 -22.77
N ASP A 81 -3.61 -8.57 -21.64
CA ASP A 81 -5.10 -8.45 -21.59
C ASP A 81 -5.61 -7.00 -21.72
N ARG A 82 -4.81 -6.08 -22.29
CA ARG A 82 -5.19 -4.66 -22.46
C ARG A 82 -5.71 -4.29 -23.84
N ASP A 83 -5.76 -5.24 -24.77
CA ASP A 83 -6.28 -5.02 -26.12
C ASP A 83 -7.45 -5.98 -26.40
N GLU A 84 -8.61 -5.80 -25.75
CA GLU A 84 -9.90 -6.12 -26.37
C GLU A 84 -11.10 -5.50 -25.61
N ILE A 85 -11.68 -4.49 -26.28
CA ILE A 85 -13.03 -3.89 -26.16
C ILE A 85 -13.27 -2.86 -25.05
#